data_AF-A0A2S5MXK5-F1
#
_entry.id   AF-A0A2S5MXK5-F1
#
_cell.length_a   1.000
_cell.length_b   1.000
_cell.length_c   1.000
_cell.angle_alpha   90.00
_cell.angle_beta   90.00
_cell.angle_gamma   90.00
#
_symmetry.space_group_name_H-M   'P 1'
#
loop_
_entity.id
_entity.type
_entity.pdbx_description
1 polymer ?
#
loop_
_entity_poly.entity_id
_entity_poly.type
_entity_poly.pdbx_seq_one_letter_code
_entity_poly.pdbx_strand_id
1 'polypeptide(L)'
;MRILQLASRHDQSIKKAILAAVLAAMLPATPSFADGIDSLKGQFTFNWFSNPAKAKCAAVDDKRLAQFKSQDFTCDLNPITNTASGKPARVCTQAGEKSEYLVFASRSDCEEERQTQESNSEE
;
A
#
# COMPACT_ATOMS: atom_id res chain seq x y z
N MET A 1 -65.18 32.82 -35.55
CA MET A 1 -64.62 32.51 -34.22
C MET A 1 -63.10 32.50 -34.35
N ARG A 2 -62.40 33.26 -33.51
CA ARG A 2 -60.93 33.38 -33.44
C ARG A 2 -60.29 31.98 -33.35
N ILE A 3 -59.10 31.73 -33.91
CA ILE A 3 -57.83 31.89 -33.17
C ILE A 3 -56.68 32.20 -34.15
N LEU A 4 -55.83 33.11 -33.68
CA LEU A 4 -54.66 33.68 -34.32
C LEU A 4 -53.58 32.67 -34.73
N GLN A 5 -52.90 33.02 -35.82
CA GLN A 5 -51.51 32.68 -36.10
C GLN A 5 -50.57 33.18 -34.98
N LEU A 6 -49.61 32.35 -34.55
CA LEU A 6 -48.29 32.77 -34.05
C LEU A 6 -47.33 31.61 -34.31
N ALA A 7 -46.55 31.73 -35.38
CA ALA A 7 -45.11 32.05 -35.34
C ALA A 7 -44.26 30.77 -35.20
N SER A 8 -43.76 30.22 -36.31
CA SER A 8 -42.50 30.62 -36.95
C SER A 8 -41.29 30.13 -36.14
N ARG A 9 -40.57 29.11 -36.63
CA ARG A 9 -39.29 29.30 -37.33
C ARG A 9 -38.51 27.98 -37.49
N HIS A 10 -37.95 27.86 -38.68
CA HIS A 10 -36.73 27.14 -39.04
C HIS A 10 -36.75 25.62 -39.10
N ASP A 11 -37.34 25.16 -40.21
CA ASP A 11 -36.74 24.15 -41.07
C ASP A 11 -35.31 24.56 -41.52
N GLN A 12 -34.51 23.56 -41.86
CA GLN A 12 -33.23 23.63 -42.60
C GLN A 12 -31.98 24.23 -41.93
N SER A 13 -31.26 23.38 -41.20
CA SER A 13 -29.80 23.15 -41.29
C SER A 13 -29.47 22.27 -40.09
N ILE A 14 -29.06 21.02 -40.22
CA ILE A 14 -27.67 20.65 -40.47
C ILE A 14 -27.70 19.19 -40.95
N LYS A 15 -27.79 18.98 -42.27
CA LYS A 15 -27.30 17.75 -42.88
C LYS A 15 -25.86 18.02 -43.30
N LYS A 16 -24.90 17.40 -42.60
CA LYS A 16 -23.59 16.89 -43.09
C LYS A 16 -22.55 16.95 -41.98
N ALA A 17 -21.72 15.90 -41.97
CA ALA A 17 -20.50 15.72 -41.20
C ALA A 17 -20.67 15.29 -39.72
N ILE A 18 -20.91 13.99 -39.53
CA ILE A 18 -20.26 13.27 -38.43
C ILE A 18 -19.42 12.18 -39.08
N LEU A 19 -18.30 12.59 -39.69
CA LEU A 19 -17.24 11.66 -40.06
C LEU A 19 -16.46 11.33 -38.78
N ALA A 20 -16.31 10.04 -38.54
CA ALA A 20 -15.64 9.43 -37.43
C ALA A 20 -14.20 9.95 -37.26
N ALA A 21 -13.89 10.41 -36.05
CA ALA A 21 -12.52 10.54 -35.56
C ALA A 21 -12.46 9.91 -34.16
N VAL A 22 -12.55 8.58 -34.11
CA VAL A 22 -12.11 7.82 -32.92
C VAL A 22 -10.60 7.66 -33.05
N LEU A 23 -9.87 8.72 -32.71
CA LEU A 23 -8.43 8.62 -32.52
C LEU A 23 -8.23 7.92 -31.17
N ALA A 24 -7.90 6.64 -31.23
CA ALA A 24 -7.58 5.82 -30.07
C ALA A 24 -6.39 6.46 -29.31
N ALA A 25 -6.69 7.08 -28.18
CA ALA A 25 -5.69 7.49 -27.20
C ALA A 25 -5.13 6.22 -26.55
N MET A 26 -4.13 5.60 -27.20
CA MET A 26 -3.24 4.64 -26.56
C MET A 26 -2.37 5.40 -25.56
N LEU A 27 -2.92 5.67 -24.39
CA LEU A 27 -2.13 6.09 -23.25
C LEU A 27 -1.19 4.92 -22.89
N PRO A 28 0.13 5.13 -22.79
CA PRO A 28 1.00 4.13 -22.22
C PRO A 28 0.55 3.88 -20.78
N ALA A 29 0.08 2.68 -20.49
CA ALA A 29 -0.15 2.24 -19.12
C ALA A 29 1.22 2.30 -18.43
N THR A 30 1.39 3.27 -17.52
CA THR A 30 2.55 3.29 -16.64
C THR A 30 2.53 1.99 -15.84
N PRO A 31 3.63 1.21 -15.80
CA PRO A 31 3.69 0.05 -14.94
C PRO A 31 3.41 0.51 -13.52
N SER A 32 2.30 0.03 -12.95
CA SER A 32 2.06 0.13 -11.52
C SER A 32 3.06 -0.82 -10.88
N PHE A 33 4.18 -0.28 -10.40
CA PHE A 33 5.07 -1.02 -9.53
C PHE A 33 4.29 -1.27 -8.23
N ALA A 34 3.55 -2.37 -8.18
CA ALA A 34 3.14 -2.92 -6.89
C ALA A 34 4.43 -3.07 -6.08
N ASP A 35 4.51 -2.39 -4.94
CA ASP A 35 5.68 -2.47 -4.06
C ASP A 35 5.91 -3.94 -3.73
N GLY A 36 6.92 -4.54 -4.35
CA GLY A 36 7.31 -5.92 -4.08
C GLY A 36 8.00 -6.03 -2.73
N ILE A 37 8.32 -7.26 -2.31
CA ILE A 37 9.08 -7.53 -1.07
C ILE A 37 10.39 -6.74 -1.04
N ASP A 38 11.00 -6.44 -2.20
CA ASP A 38 12.17 -5.57 -2.34
C ASP A 38 12.02 -4.19 -1.70
N SER A 39 10.80 -3.66 -1.62
CA SER A 39 10.51 -2.37 -0.97
C SER A 39 10.83 -2.37 0.53
N LEU A 40 10.98 -3.55 1.16
CA LEU A 40 11.35 -3.67 2.57
C LEU A 40 12.84 -3.37 2.83
N LYS A 41 13.70 -3.40 1.80
CA LYS A 41 15.14 -3.17 1.99
C LYS A 41 15.41 -1.79 2.59
N GLY A 42 16.24 -1.74 3.63
CA GLY A 42 16.61 -0.51 4.33
C GLY A 42 15.57 -0.01 5.35
N GLN A 43 14.41 -0.67 5.45
CA GLN A 43 13.45 -0.47 6.54
C GLN A 43 13.95 -1.14 7.83
N PHE A 44 13.23 -1.00 8.94
CA PHE A 44 13.66 -1.47 10.26
C PHE A 44 12.70 -2.48 10.83
N THR A 45 13.22 -3.52 11.48
CA THR A 45 12.40 -4.64 11.94
C THR A 45 12.90 -5.23 13.26
N PHE A 46 11.98 -5.84 14.01
CA PHE A 46 12.27 -6.74 15.11
C PHE A 46 11.27 -7.91 15.12
N ASN A 47 11.60 -8.99 15.83
CA ASN A 47 10.72 -10.15 15.97
C ASN A 47 9.71 -9.90 17.10
N TRP A 48 8.42 -9.87 16.76
CA TRP A 48 7.30 -9.72 17.70
C TRP A 48 7.34 -10.76 18.83
N PHE A 49 7.75 -12.00 18.55
CA PHE A 49 7.85 -13.05 19.58
C PHE A 49 9.09 -12.95 20.47
N SER A 50 9.98 -11.99 20.21
CA SER A 50 11.14 -11.78 21.08
C SER A 50 10.78 -10.88 22.26
N ASN A 51 11.47 -11.08 23.40
CA ASN A 51 11.29 -10.19 24.55
C ASN A 51 11.65 -8.74 24.12
N PRO A 52 10.70 -7.79 24.21
CA PRO A 52 10.90 -6.44 23.68
C PRO A 52 12.07 -5.72 24.37
N ALA A 53 12.30 -5.91 25.66
CA ALA A 53 13.42 -5.33 26.42
C ALA A 53 14.81 -5.80 25.94
N LYS A 54 14.87 -6.95 25.26
CA LYS A 54 16.13 -7.53 24.73
C LYS A 54 16.22 -7.44 23.21
N ALA A 55 15.10 -7.18 22.55
CA ALA A 55 15.04 -6.99 21.11
C ALA A 55 15.77 -5.70 20.70
N LYS A 56 16.17 -5.63 19.43
CA LYS A 56 16.72 -4.42 18.81
C LYS A 56 16.09 -4.24 17.45
N CYS A 57 15.82 -2.99 17.09
CA CYS A 57 15.46 -2.67 15.72
C CYS A 57 16.68 -2.80 14.81
N ALA A 58 16.60 -3.74 13.87
CA ALA A 58 17.63 -4.01 12.88
C ALA A 58 17.16 -3.58 11.50
N ALA A 59 18.08 -3.10 10.66
CA ALA A 59 17.76 -2.83 9.27
C ALA A 59 17.42 -4.14 8.53
N VAL A 60 16.50 -4.08 7.58
CA VAL A 60 16.27 -5.13 6.58
C VAL A 60 17.39 -5.01 5.56
N ASP A 61 18.52 -5.65 5.88
CA ASP A 61 19.66 -5.80 4.99
C ASP A 61 19.42 -6.90 3.94
N ASP A 62 20.41 -7.14 3.08
CA ASP A 62 20.31 -8.15 2.02
C ASP A 62 20.05 -9.56 2.57
N LYS A 63 20.61 -9.89 3.75
CA LYS A 63 20.42 -11.19 4.39
C LYS A 63 18.99 -11.34 4.89
N ARG A 64 18.47 -10.33 5.59
CA ARG A 64 17.09 -10.35 6.10
C ARG A 64 16.07 -10.35 4.95
N LEU A 65 16.32 -9.55 3.91
CA LEU A 65 15.46 -9.51 2.73
C LEU A 65 15.43 -10.87 2.02
N ALA A 66 16.58 -11.53 1.87
CA ALA A 66 16.64 -12.88 1.29
C ALA A 66 15.84 -13.90 2.12
N GLN A 67 15.84 -13.77 3.45
CA GLN A 67 14.99 -14.60 4.32
C GLN A 67 13.50 -14.32 4.08
N PHE A 68 13.08 -13.06 4.02
CA PHE A 68 11.69 -12.70 3.74
C PHE A 68 11.20 -13.13 2.35
N LYS A 69 12.11 -13.28 1.38
CA LYS A 69 11.81 -13.82 0.05
C LYS A 69 11.78 -15.35 -0.01
N SER A 70 12.21 -16.04 1.04
CA SER A 70 12.21 -17.50 1.06
C SER A 70 10.80 -18.05 1.19
N GLN A 71 10.59 -19.30 0.78
CA GLN A 71 9.30 -20.00 0.93
C GLN A 71 8.90 -20.21 2.40
N ASP A 72 9.84 -20.00 3.33
CA ASP A 72 9.58 -20.09 4.76
C ASP A 72 8.91 -18.82 5.31
N PHE A 73 8.69 -17.78 4.51
CA PHE A 73 8.06 -16.54 4.96
C PHE A 73 6.90 -16.12 4.06
N THR A 74 5.86 -15.59 4.70
CA THR A 74 4.76 -14.88 4.06
C THR A 74 4.78 -13.45 4.54
N CYS A 75 4.89 -12.48 3.62
CA CYS A 75 4.88 -11.06 3.96
C CYS A 75 3.60 -10.39 3.45
N ASP A 76 2.88 -9.71 4.35
CA ASP A 76 1.86 -8.74 4.00
C ASP A 76 2.50 -7.36 3.86
N LEU A 77 2.49 -6.84 2.64
CA LEU A 77 3.10 -5.55 2.30
C LEU A 77 2.12 -4.39 2.48
N ASN A 78 0.85 -4.68 2.78
CA ASN A 78 -0.12 -3.68 3.20
C ASN A 78 0.19 -3.27 4.64
N PRO A 79 0.39 -1.96 4.91
CA PRO A 79 0.66 -1.53 6.27
C PRO A 79 -0.54 -1.79 7.18
N ILE A 80 -0.29 -2.48 8.30
CA ILE A 80 -1.20 -2.57 9.45
C ILE A 80 -1.00 -1.34 10.35
N THR A 81 -2.05 -0.91 11.04
CA THR A 81 -2.03 0.28 11.92
C THR A 81 -2.41 -0.02 13.37
N ASN A 82 -2.77 -1.26 13.68
CA ASN A 82 -3.15 -1.73 15.02
C ASN A 82 -1.95 -2.25 15.83
N THR A 83 -0.75 -1.71 15.59
CA THR A 83 0.45 -1.95 16.40
C THR A 83 0.30 -1.28 17.78
N ALA A 84 1.15 -1.64 18.75
CA ALA A 84 1.04 -1.11 20.11
C ALA A 84 1.22 0.42 20.18
N SER A 85 2.11 0.96 19.34
CA SER A 85 2.37 2.40 19.17
C SER A 85 1.42 3.09 18.17
N GLY A 86 0.59 2.33 17.45
CA GLY A 86 -0.27 2.82 16.37
C GLY A 86 0.50 3.22 15.09
N LYS A 87 1.81 2.95 15.01
CA LYS A 87 2.62 3.23 13.83
C LYS A 87 2.39 2.20 12.73
N PRO A 88 2.34 2.62 11.45
CA PRO A 88 2.20 1.69 10.34
C PRO A 88 3.37 0.70 10.28
N ALA A 89 3.05 -0.60 10.20
CA ALA A 89 4.04 -1.66 10.01
C ALA A 89 3.59 -2.61 8.90
N ARG A 90 4.54 -3.21 8.20
CA ARG A 90 4.31 -4.41 7.38
C ARG A 90 4.69 -5.64 8.18
N VAL A 91 4.15 -6.79 7.82
CA VAL A 91 4.35 -8.01 8.61
C VAL A 91 4.97 -9.10 7.73
N CYS A 92 6.01 -9.76 8.23
CA CYS A 92 6.56 -10.97 7.63
C CYS A 92 6.55 -12.11 8.66
N THR A 93 5.72 -13.12 8.42
CA THR A 93 5.52 -14.25 9.33
C THR A 93 6.21 -15.49 8.77
N GLN A 94 6.99 -16.17 9.60
CA GLN A 94 7.62 -17.42 9.25
C GLN A 94 6.60 -18.56 9.26
N ALA A 95 6.71 -19.49 8.31
CA ALA A 95 5.91 -20.71 8.24
C ALA A 95 5.93 -21.47 9.58
N GLY A 96 4.74 -21.87 10.03
CA GLY A 96 4.55 -22.49 11.34
C GLY A 96 4.70 -21.52 12.52
N GLU A 97 4.54 -20.21 12.28
CA GLU A 97 4.44 -19.15 13.30
C GLU A 97 5.61 -19.12 14.29
N LYS A 98 6.82 -19.46 13.80
CA LYS A 98 8.04 -19.50 14.64
C LYS A 98 8.64 -18.12 14.90
N SER A 99 8.38 -17.17 14.01
CA SER A 99 8.78 -15.77 14.15
C SER A 99 7.82 -14.90 13.36
N GLU A 100 7.56 -13.70 13.86
CA GLU A 100 6.79 -12.67 13.16
C GLU A 100 7.57 -11.37 13.24
N TYR A 101 7.83 -10.76 12.08
CA TYR A 101 8.61 -9.54 11.99
C TYR A 101 7.71 -8.38 11.65
N LEU A 102 7.66 -7.39 12.53
CA LEU A 102 7.11 -6.08 12.21
C LEU A 102 8.17 -5.26 11.49
N VAL A 103 7.84 -4.68 10.34
CA VAL A 103 8.74 -3.90 9.49
C VAL A 103 8.21 -2.47 9.36
N PHE A 104 9.00 -1.51 9.83
CA PHE A 104 8.68 -0.09 9.90
C PHE A 104 9.54 0.72 8.94
N ALA A 105 8.95 1.76 8.35
CA ALA A 105 9.64 2.65 7.43
C ALA A 105 10.84 3.38 8.05
N SER A 106 10.81 3.64 9.36
CA SER A 106 11.88 4.33 10.07
C SER A 106 12.35 3.58 11.31
N ARG A 107 13.60 3.83 11.71
CA ARG A 107 14.16 3.30 12.97
C ARG A 107 13.41 3.82 14.19
N SER A 108 12.97 5.08 14.15
CA SER A 108 12.26 5.71 15.25
C SER A 108 10.93 5.00 15.51
N ASP A 109 10.15 4.73 14.48
CA ASP A 109 8.85 4.06 14.62
C ASP A 109 9.02 2.62 15.13
N CYS A 110 10.07 1.93 14.67
CA CYS A 110 10.40 0.60 15.17
C CYS A 110 10.75 0.61 16.67
N GLU A 111 11.59 1.56 17.11
CA GLU A 111 11.98 1.65 18.52
C GLU A 111 10.83 2.12 19.41
N GLU A 112 9.97 3.02 18.91
CA GLU A 112 8.75 3.43 19.59
C GLU A 112 7.84 2.22 19.82
N GLU A 113 7.56 1.42 18.79
CA GLU A 113 6.80 0.17 18.95
C GLU A 113 7.41 -0.77 19.99
N ARG A 114 8.72 -1.04 19.88
CA ARG A 114 9.42 -1.95 20.79
C ARG A 114 9.31 -1.48 22.24
N GLN A 115 9.50 -0.19 22.49
CA GLN A 115 9.41 0.40 23.83
C GLN A 115 7.98 0.43 24.35
N THR A 116 6.99 0.69 23.50
CA THR A 116 5.57 0.63 23.88
C THR A 116 5.18 -0.80 24.27
N GLN A 117 5.62 -1.81 23.52
CA GLN A 117 5.39 -3.21 23.90
C GLN A 117 6.08 -3.59 25.20
N GLU A 118 7.32 -3.14 25.42
CA GLU A 118 8.03 -3.31 26.68
C GLU A 118 7.24 -2.72 27.85
N SER A 119 6.75 -1.49 27.71
CA SER A 119 5.96 -0.80 28.74
C SER A 119 4.62 -1.50 29.02
N ASN A 120 4.01 -2.10 28.00
CA ASN A 120 2.76 -2.86 28.13
C ASN A 120 2.97 -4.29 28.65
N SER A 121 4.22 -4.76 28.76
CA SER A 121 4.54 -6.11 29.25
C SER A 121 4.77 -6.16 30.77
N GLU A 122 4.67 -5.02 31.47
CA GLU A 122 4.89 -4.91 32.92
C GLU A 122 3.60 -5.06 33.78
N GLU A 123 2.56 -5.73 33.28
CA GLU A 123 1.37 -6.16 34.06
C GLU A 123 1.37 -7.66 34.40
#